data_AF-M4CXL4-F1
#
_entry.id   AF-M4CXL4-F1
#
_cell.length_a   1.000
_cell.length_b   1.000
_cell.length_c   1.000
_cell.angle_alpha   90.00
_cell.angle_beta   90.00
_cell.angle_gamma   90.00
#
_symmetry.space_group_name_H-M   'P 1'
#
loop_
_entity.id
_entity.type
_entity.pdbx_description
1 polymer ?
#
loop_
_entity_poly.entity_id
_entity_poly.type
_entity_poly.pdbx_seq_one_letter_code
_entity_poly.pdbx_strand_id
1 'polypeptide(L)'
;MALLSPSFSSPSYRLFRCRRSNNISSKYHHGGEPTKELKISPSRVSTRSVSSEEGLSRRGLVLIGLSSPLSTLLPLSSSPVTFAAEEAGKMGSMVDEINAYSYAYPLELPSEKLVFKWVESRKPERYSSAAPLSPDARLRIVSERLDLIDNLVISVSIGPPNSTFLTSKDKKTWTAKDVADSVLSDKSALRVTSSQRLEESSVLDAHSTDIDGEPYWYYEYLVRKSPTKIAEASKMYRHYISSTAERDGYLYTINASTLGKQWDMMGPVLERAVESFRLLPPTDSYVPPYKDPWRFW
;
A
#
# COMPACT_ATOMS: atom_id res chain seq x y z
N MET A 1 -38.52 45.15 -38.63
CA MET A 1 -37.92 46.24 -37.83
C MET A 1 -37.37 45.64 -36.54
N ALA A 2 -36.13 46.02 -36.22
CA ALA A 2 -35.41 45.91 -34.94
C ALA A 2 -35.16 44.51 -34.32
N LEU A 3 -33.95 43.99 -34.62
CA LEU A 3 -33.11 43.14 -33.79
C LEU A 3 -32.68 43.88 -32.51
N LEU A 4 -32.58 43.23 -31.34
CA LEU A 4 -31.55 43.55 -30.34
C LEU A 4 -31.23 42.32 -29.46
N SER A 5 -30.00 41.83 -29.65
CA SER A 5 -29.18 40.99 -28.77
C SER A 5 -28.61 41.76 -27.58
N PRO A 6 -28.31 41.14 -26.43
CA PRO A 6 -27.41 41.72 -25.44
C PRO A 6 -25.98 41.22 -25.62
N SER A 7 -25.08 42.19 -25.74
CA SER A 7 -23.63 42.07 -25.84
C SER A 7 -22.97 41.81 -24.48
N PHE A 8 -22.00 40.90 -24.48
CA PHE A 8 -21.06 40.71 -23.38
C PHE A 8 -20.09 41.88 -23.29
N SER A 9 -19.95 42.48 -22.12
CA SER A 9 -18.94 43.48 -21.78
C SER A 9 -17.85 42.85 -20.91
N SER A 10 -16.62 42.82 -21.43
CA SER A 10 -15.40 42.57 -20.67
C SER A 10 -15.00 43.80 -19.86
N PRO A 11 -14.40 43.65 -18.67
CA PRO A 11 -13.54 44.68 -18.10
C PRO A 11 -12.09 44.19 -17.96
N SER A 12 -11.26 44.77 -18.83
CA SER A 12 -10.04 45.52 -18.50
C SER A 12 -9.10 44.99 -17.42
N TYR A 13 -7.96 44.51 -17.89
CA TYR A 13 -6.68 44.40 -17.18
C TYR A 13 -6.37 45.68 -16.37
N ARG A 14 -6.15 45.53 -15.06
CA ARG A 14 -5.40 46.50 -14.24
C ARG A 14 -4.12 45.85 -13.72
N LEU A 15 -3.02 46.28 -14.30
CA LEU A 15 -1.65 46.10 -13.83
C LEU A 15 -1.51 46.75 -12.44
N PHE A 16 -1.39 45.95 -11.38
CA PHE A 16 -0.86 46.43 -10.11
C PHE A 16 0.66 46.26 -10.11
N ARG A 17 1.32 47.39 -10.37
CA ARG A 17 2.75 47.62 -10.20
C ARG A 17 2.97 48.12 -8.77
N CYS A 18 3.44 47.27 -7.86
CA CYS A 18 4.01 47.72 -6.59
C CYS A 18 5.54 47.61 -6.65
N ARG A 19 6.17 48.79 -6.64
CA ARG A 19 7.62 49.00 -6.51
C ARG A 19 8.08 48.67 -5.09
N ARG A 20 9.32 48.18 -5.03
CA ARG A 20 10.23 48.04 -3.88
C ARG A 20 10.18 49.20 -2.87
N SER A 21 10.36 48.88 -1.59
CA SER A 21 11.38 49.52 -0.75
C SER A 21 11.72 48.70 0.51
N ASN A 22 13.00 48.34 0.59
CA ASN A 22 13.93 48.30 1.72
C ASN A 22 13.64 47.55 3.04
N ASN A 23 14.43 46.48 3.21
CA ASN A 23 15.49 46.31 4.22
C ASN A 23 15.24 46.91 5.61
N ILE A 24 14.86 46.05 6.56
CA ILE A 24 15.31 46.09 7.96
C ILE A 24 15.41 44.64 8.45
N SER A 25 16.63 44.14 8.69
CA SER A 25 16.84 43.21 9.80
C SER A 25 18.31 43.22 10.26
N SER A 26 18.42 43.20 11.58
CA SER A 26 19.55 43.50 12.45
C SER A 26 20.82 42.68 12.22
N LYS A 27 21.95 43.39 12.30
CA LYS A 27 23.24 42.84 12.69
C LYS A 27 23.22 42.47 14.18
N TYR A 28 23.63 41.26 14.51
CA TYR A 28 24.34 40.95 15.75
C TYR A 28 25.58 40.14 15.39
N HIS A 29 26.75 40.68 15.73
CA HIS A 29 28.04 39.99 15.69
C HIS A 29 28.41 39.56 17.10
N HIS A 30 28.85 38.32 17.30
CA HIS A 30 30.02 37.98 18.15
C HIS A 30 30.48 36.53 17.94
N GLY A 31 31.80 36.36 17.70
CA GLY A 31 32.65 35.15 17.85
C GLY A 31 32.35 33.95 16.96
N GLY A 32 33.21 33.40 16.12
CA GLY A 32 34.68 33.38 16.10
C GLY A 32 35.19 31.95 16.27
N GLU A 33 35.25 31.17 15.17
CA GLU A 33 36.43 30.37 14.76
C GLU A 33 36.15 29.56 13.47
N PRO A 34 37.17 29.30 12.61
CA PRO A 34 36.98 28.78 11.26
C PRO A 34 37.25 27.27 11.16
N THR A 35 36.25 26.48 10.75
CA THR A 35 36.48 25.08 10.35
C THR A 35 36.92 24.99 8.89
N LYS A 36 38.05 24.29 8.73
CA LYS A 36 38.86 24.17 7.52
C LYS A 36 38.15 23.44 6.39
N GLU A 37 38.36 23.98 5.20
CA GLU A 37 37.96 23.46 3.89
C GLU A 37 38.71 22.15 3.58
N LEU A 38 37.98 21.06 3.36
CA LEU A 38 38.53 19.76 2.94
C LEU A 38 38.39 19.64 1.42
N LYS A 39 39.45 20.00 0.70
CA LYS A 39 39.60 19.74 -0.74
C LYS A 39 39.86 18.24 -0.96
N ILE A 40 38.93 17.57 -1.61
CA ILE A 40 39.12 16.20 -2.12
C ILE A 40 39.41 16.30 -3.62
N SER A 41 40.62 15.90 -4.00
CA SER A 41 41.08 15.74 -5.38
C SER A 41 40.62 14.36 -5.91
N PRO A 42 40.07 14.24 -7.12
CA PRO A 42 39.78 12.93 -7.71
C PRO A 42 41.02 12.35 -8.39
N SER A 43 41.50 11.20 -7.90
CA SER A 43 42.50 10.37 -8.56
C SER A 43 41.85 9.50 -9.65
N ARG A 44 42.37 9.61 -10.87
CA ARG A 44 42.07 8.73 -12.02
C ARG A 44 42.36 7.28 -11.68
N VAL A 45 41.39 6.39 -11.92
CA VAL A 45 41.63 4.94 -12.03
C VAL A 45 41.45 4.52 -13.49
N SER A 46 42.47 3.84 -13.98
CA SER A 46 42.65 3.33 -15.34
C SER A 46 41.76 2.10 -15.56
N THR A 47 40.96 2.13 -16.63
CA THR A 47 40.28 0.96 -17.17
C THR A 47 41.28 0.08 -17.91
N ARG A 48 41.48 -1.15 -17.45
CA ARG A 48 42.19 -2.19 -18.20
C ARG A 48 41.17 -3.25 -18.62
N SER A 49 40.98 -3.37 -19.93
CA SER A 49 40.18 -4.41 -20.57
C SER A 49 40.81 -5.79 -20.33
N VAL A 50 39.98 -6.78 -20.03
CA VAL A 50 40.36 -8.19 -19.98
C VAL A 50 39.75 -8.86 -21.22
N SER A 51 40.61 -9.32 -22.11
CA SER A 51 40.27 -10.11 -23.28
C SER A 51 39.99 -11.56 -22.88
N SER A 52 38.91 -12.08 -23.46
CA SER A 52 38.47 -13.47 -23.46
C SER A 52 39.45 -14.37 -24.21
N GLU A 53 39.78 -15.54 -23.65
CA GLU A 53 40.19 -16.69 -24.45
C GLU A 53 39.50 -17.96 -23.97
N GLU A 54 38.99 -18.69 -24.96
CA GLU A 54 38.25 -19.94 -24.90
C GLU A 54 39.18 -21.13 -24.60
N GLY A 55 38.60 -22.20 -24.06
CA GLY A 55 39.31 -23.47 -23.89
C GLY A 55 38.36 -24.65 -23.76
N LEU A 56 37.69 -25.02 -24.85
CA LEU A 56 37.02 -26.31 -24.97
C LEU A 56 38.04 -27.41 -25.24
N SER A 57 38.01 -28.50 -24.47
CA SER A 57 38.67 -29.75 -24.87
C SER A 57 37.83 -30.98 -24.51
N ARG A 58 37.91 -31.91 -25.46
CA ARG A 58 37.06 -33.07 -25.72
C ARG A 58 37.66 -34.35 -25.13
N ARG A 59 36.80 -35.34 -24.87
CA ARG A 59 36.95 -36.83 -25.01
C ARG A 59 35.98 -37.49 -24.00
N GLY A 60 35.16 -38.49 -24.30
CA GLY A 60 34.95 -39.31 -25.49
C GLY A 60 33.74 -40.24 -25.28
N LEU A 61 33.17 -40.69 -26.40
CA LEU A 61 32.17 -41.75 -26.61
C LEU A 61 32.45 -43.03 -25.78
N VAL A 62 31.48 -43.92 -25.47
CA VAL A 62 30.80 -44.87 -26.39
C VAL A 62 29.50 -45.43 -25.77
N LEU A 63 28.57 -45.77 -26.66
CA LEU A 63 27.20 -46.29 -26.54
C LEU A 63 27.04 -47.73 -25.98
N ILE A 64 25.83 -48.08 -25.52
CA ILE A 64 24.86 -49.05 -26.10
C ILE A 64 23.88 -49.54 -25.01
N GLY A 65 22.59 -49.53 -25.33
CA GLY A 65 21.54 -50.21 -24.56
C GLY A 65 20.18 -50.08 -25.24
N LEU A 66 19.91 -50.95 -26.22
CA LEU A 66 18.66 -51.04 -26.97
C LEU A 66 17.57 -51.71 -26.11
N SER A 67 16.42 -51.05 -25.90
CA SER A 67 15.13 -51.75 -25.76
C SER A 67 13.95 -50.78 -25.95
N SER A 68 13.17 -51.03 -27.00
CA SER A 68 11.82 -50.55 -27.32
C SER A 68 11.01 -51.83 -27.64
N PRO A 69 9.65 -51.90 -27.67
CA PRO A 69 8.66 -50.81 -27.75
C PRO A 69 7.38 -50.99 -26.90
N LEU A 70 6.50 -49.98 -26.86
CA LEU A 70 5.15 -49.99 -27.47
C LEU A 70 4.22 -48.93 -26.83
N SER A 71 3.71 -48.06 -27.72
CA SER A 71 2.57 -47.13 -27.70
C SER A 71 1.64 -47.02 -26.49
N THR A 72 1.31 -45.77 -26.11
CA THR A 72 -0.04 -45.20 -26.26
C THR A 72 0.02 -43.67 -26.29
N LEU A 73 -0.60 -43.08 -27.32
CA LEU A 73 -0.94 -41.66 -27.43
C LEU A 73 -1.96 -41.27 -26.35
N LEU A 74 -1.83 -40.07 -25.75
CA LEU A 74 -2.91 -39.14 -25.41
C LEU A 74 -2.31 -37.75 -25.03
N PRO A 75 -2.95 -36.61 -25.37
CA PRO A 75 -2.36 -35.27 -25.30
C PRO A 75 -2.78 -34.46 -24.05
N LEU A 76 -2.17 -33.26 -23.94
CA LEU A 76 -2.58 -32.09 -23.13
C LEU A 76 -2.13 -32.05 -21.66
N SER A 77 -1.22 -31.12 -21.34
CA SER A 77 -1.57 -29.84 -20.69
C SER A 77 -0.35 -29.23 -19.97
N SER A 78 -0.10 -27.96 -20.32
CA SER A 78 0.49 -26.89 -19.49
C SER A 78 1.69 -27.19 -18.58
N SER A 79 2.82 -26.60 -18.95
CA SER A 79 3.96 -26.29 -18.08
C SER A 79 3.54 -25.87 -16.66
N PRO A 80 4.20 -26.36 -15.60
CA PRO A 80 4.33 -25.56 -14.40
C PRO A 80 5.38 -24.48 -14.68
N VAL A 81 4.93 -23.24 -14.80
CA VAL A 81 5.78 -22.10 -14.41
C VAL A 81 5.99 -22.28 -12.92
N THR A 82 7.11 -22.89 -12.57
CA THR A 82 7.65 -22.90 -11.22
C THR A 82 7.99 -21.45 -10.90
N PHE A 83 7.03 -20.69 -10.36
CA PHE A 83 7.39 -19.54 -9.55
C PHE A 83 8.27 -20.09 -8.44
N ALA A 84 9.51 -19.63 -8.43
CA ALA A 84 10.46 -19.96 -7.39
C ALA A 84 9.76 -19.72 -6.05
N ALA A 85 9.57 -20.80 -5.28
CA ALA A 85 9.29 -20.71 -3.86
C ALA A 85 10.57 -20.17 -3.22
N GLU A 86 10.79 -18.88 -3.37
CA GLU A 86 11.90 -18.15 -2.80
C GLU A 86 11.63 -18.08 -1.29
N GLU A 87 12.44 -18.82 -0.53
CA GLU A 87 12.59 -18.80 0.94
C GLU A 87 11.53 -17.95 1.63
N ALA A 88 10.39 -18.57 1.97
CA ALA A 88 9.30 -17.86 2.62
C ALA A 88 9.77 -17.45 4.02
N GLY A 89 10.19 -16.20 4.15
CA GLY A 89 10.59 -15.59 5.43
C GLY A 89 9.62 -15.92 6.55
N LYS A 90 10.15 -16.09 7.77
CA LYS A 90 9.38 -16.47 8.94
C LYS A 90 8.22 -15.51 9.14
N MET A 91 6.99 -16.03 9.19
CA MET A 91 5.77 -15.26 9.44
C MET A 91 5.27 -15.51 10.87
N GLY A 92 4.79 -14.47 11.54
CA GLY A 92 3.98 -14.56 12.74
C GLY A 92 2.51 -14.61 12.38
N SER A 93 1.67 -15.07 13.31
CA SER A 93 0.21 -15.11 13.15
C SER A 93 -0.46 -14.15 14.13
N MET A 94 -1.51 -13.50 13.68
CA MET A 94 -2.38 -12.62 14.44
C MET A 94 -3.80 -13.14 14.35
N VAL A 95 -4.47 -13.23 15.50
CA VAL A 95 -5.89 -13.62 15.60
C VAL A 95 -6.60 -12.58 16.47
N ASP A 96 -7.71 -12.07 15.96
CA ASP A 96 -8.64 -11.19 16.68
C ASP A 96 -9.97 -11.92 16.86
N GLU A 97 -10.22 -12.37 18.09
CA GLU A 97 -11.48 -13.04 18.44
C GLU A 97 -12.66 -12.06 18.54
N ILE A 98 -12.40 -10.78 18.82
CA ILE A 98 -13.44 -9.76 19.03
C ILE A 98 -14.10 -9.42 17.70
N ASN A 99 -13.28 -9.23 16.66
CA ASN A 99 -13.75 -8.92 15.31
C ASN A 99 -13.72 -10.14 14.38
N ALA A 100 -13.34 -11.31 14.89
CA ALA A 100 -13.30 -12.61 14.22
C ALA A 100 -12.54 -12.57 12.87
N TYR A 101 -11.26 -12.18 12.89
CA TYR A 101 -10.37 -12.28 11.74
C TYR A 101 -8.97 -12.75 12.15
N SER A 102 -8.17 -13.16 11.16
CA SER A 102 -6.77 -13.50 11.34
C SER A 102 -5.94 -13.04 10.14
N TYR A 103 -4.65 -12.83 10.36
CA TYR A 103 -3.67 -12.65 9.29
C TYR A 103 -2.27 -13.06 9.77
N ALA A 104 -1.37 -13.31 8.84
CA ALA A 104 0.04 -13.49 9.07
C ALA A 104 0.81 -12.18 8.80
N TYR A 105 1.91 -11.96 9.51
CA TYR A 105 2.77 -10.79 9.31
C TYR A 105 4.24 -11.22 9.32
N PRO A 106 5.12 -10.58 8.53
CA PRO A 106 6.50 -11.02 8.41
C PRO A 106 7.28 -10.74 9.68
N LEU A 107 8.07 -11.71 10.16
CA LEU A 107 9.01 -11.52 11.27
C LEU A 107 10.43 -11.30 10.76
N GLU A 108 10.77 -11.95 9.65
CA GLU A 108 12.12 -11.94 9.11
C GLU A 108 12.09 -11.85 7.59
N LEU A 109 13.02 -11.10 7.02
CA LEU A 109 13.29 -11.07 5.59
C LEU A 109 14.53 -11.93 5.29
N PRO A 110 14.40 -13.11 4.66
CA PRO A 110 15.52 -14.04 4.51
C PRO A 110 16.60 -13.53 3.56
N SER A 111 16.25 -12.70 2.57
CA SER A 111 17.21 -12.12 1.63
C SER A 111 18.23 -11.18 2.29
N GLU A 112 17.85 -10.48 3.37
CA GLU A 112 18.70 -9.47 4.01
C GLU A 112 18.99 -9.73 5.50
N LYS A 113 18.48 -10.83 6.06
CA LYS A 113 18.51 -11.12 7.52
C LYS A 113 17.93 -9.98 8.37
N LEU A 114 17.01 -9.19 7.80
CA LEU A 114 16.29 -8.17 8.54
C LEU A 114 15.27 -8.85 9.46
N VAL A 115 15.21 -8.40 10.70
CA VAL A 115 14.25 -8.87 11.71
C VAL A 115 13.35 -7.69 12.06
N PHE A 116 12.07 -7.82 11.76
CA PHE A 116 11.09 -6.76 11.98
C PHE A 116 10.78 -6.61 13.47
N LYS A 117 10.75 -5.36 13.95
CA LYS A 117 10.44 -5.02 15.34
C LYS A 117 9.06 -4.42 15.45
N TRP A 118 8.06 -5.29 15.31
CA TRP A 118 6.66 -4.90 15.40
C TRP A 118 6.28 -4.38 16.78
N VAL A 119 5.66 -3.21 16.80
CA VAL A 119 5.01 -2.61 17.96
C VAL A 119 3.52 -2.52 17.67
N GLU A 120 2.70 -3.07 18.57
CA GLU A 120 1.25 -2.90 18.53
C GLU A 120 0.88 -1.48 18.98
N SER A 121 0.72 -0.57 18.02
CA SER A 121 0.29 0.81 18.28
C SER A 121 -1.18 0.85 18.70
N ARG A 122 -2.00 -0.06 18.18
CA ARG A 122 -3.40 -0.24 18.59
C ARG A 122 -3.69 -1.72 18.78
N LYS A 123 -4.05 -2.08 20.01
CA LYS A 123 -4.55 -3.43 20.30
C LYS A 123 -5.89 -3.65 19.59
N PRO A 124 -6.23 -4.91 19.26
CA PRO A 124 -7.56 -5.28 18.81
C PRO A 124 -8.65 -4.68 19.72
N GLU A 125 -9.46 -3.81 19.15
CA GLU A 125 -10.58 -3.15 19.82
C GLU A 125 -11.87 -3.42 19.04
N ARG A 126 -13.02 -3.31 19.73
CA ARG A 126 -14.31 -3.41 19.06
C ARG A 126 -14.43 -2.27 18.06
N TYR A 127 -14.98 -2.55 16.88
CA TYR A 127 -15.28 -1.49 15.90
C TYR A 127 -16.00 -0.31 16.56
N SER A 128 -16.98 -0.57 17.42
CA SER A 128 -17.86 0.46 17.95
C SER A 128 -17.31 1.30 19.13
N SER A 129 -16.06 1.09 19.57
CA SER A 129 -15.49 1.61 20.84
C SER A 129 -15.40 3.13 21.02
N ALA A 130 -15.55 3.93 19.95
CA ALA A 130 -15.62 5.40 20.04
C ALA A 130 -16.68 5.96 19.09
N ALA A 131 -17.26 7.13 19.36
CA ALA A 131 -18.16 7.77 18.40
C ALA A 131 -17.38 8.26 17.15
N PRO A 132 -17.96 8.18 15.93
CA PRO A 132 -17.28 8.70 14.74
C PRO A 132 -17.14 10.23 14.86
N LEU A 133 -15.95 10.76 14.53
CA LEU A 133 -15.65 12.19 14.64
C LEU A 133 -16.38 13.04 13.60
N SER A 134 -16.84 12.42 12.51
CA SER A 134 -17.71 13.03 11.50
C SER A 134 -18.61 11.96 10.87
N PRO A 135 -19.74 12.34 10.25
CA PRO A 135 -20.58 11.42 9.50
C PRO A 135 -19.85 10.68 8.37
N ASP A 136 -18.79 11.29 7.83
CA ASP A 136 -17.97 10.74 6.74
C ASP A 136 -16.81 9.87 7.26
N ALA A 137 -16.39 10.04 8.52
CA ALA A 137 -15.31 9.26 9.15
C ALA A 137 -15.87 7.95 9.75
N ARG A 138 -16.38 7.08 8.88
CA ARG A 138 -17.05 5.82 9.25
C ARG A 138 -16.09 4.64 9.38
N LEU A 139 -14.94 4.70 8.72
CA LEU A 139 -13.90 3.68 8.81
C LEU A 139 -13.13 3.82 10.12
N ARG A 140 -12.87 2.69 10.80
CA ARG A 140 -12.16 2.66 12.09
C ARG A 140 -11.05 1.64 12.07
N ILE A 141 -9.87 2.05 12.52
CA ILE A 141 -8.71 1.15 12.70
C ILE A 141 -8.90 0.40 14.01
N VAL A 142 -9.11 -0.92 13.90
CA VAL A 142 -9.35 -1.81 15.05
C VAL A 142 -8.09 -2.52 15.53
N SER A 143 -7.07 -2.63 14.68
CA SER A 143 -5.75 -3.14 15.06
C SER A 143 -4.67 -2.47 14.20
N GLU A 144 -3.52 -2.17 14.80
CA GLU A 144 -2.40 -1.56 14.10
C GLU A 144 -1.07 -2.02 14.67
N ARG A 145 -0.19 -2.48 13.77
CA ARG A 145 1.20 -2.85 14.05
C ARG A 145 2.13 -2.00 13.19
N LEU A 146 3.18 -1.50 13.82
CA LEU A 146 4.17 -0.63 13.21
C LEU A 146 5.56 -1.24 13.37
N ASP A 147 6.34 -1.25 12.30
CA ASP A 147 7.80 -1.29 12.40
C ASP A 147 8.32 0.13 12.25
N LEU A 148 8.81 0.70 13.34
CA LEU A 148 9.33 2.08 13.36
C LEU A 148 10.70 2.20 12.71
N ILE A 149 11.46 1.11 12.63
CA ILE A 149 12.80 1.09 12.02
C ILE A 149 12.63 1.07 10.50
N ASP A 150 11.91 0.08 10.00
CA ASP A 150 11.74 -0.15 8.57
C ASP A 150 10.51 0.57 7.98
N ASN A 151 9.81 1.36 8.79
CA ASN A 151 8.66 2.17 8.39
C ASN A 151 7.52 1.34 7.78
N LEU A 152 7.31 0.11 8.27
CA LEU A 152 6.21 -0.75 7.86
C LEU A 152 4.97 -0.50 8.74
N VAL A 153 3.79 -0.59 8.12
CA VAL A 153 2.51 -0.50 8.85
C VAL A 153 1.63 -1.63 8.35
N ILE A 154 1.08 -2.41 9.28
CA ILE A 154 -0.03 -3.32 9.01
C ILE A 154 -1.19 -2.88 9.90
N SER A 155 -2.34 -2.60 9.30
CA SER A 155 -3.54 -2.19 10.04
C SER A 155 -4.79 -2.87 9.50
N VAL A 156 -5.70 -3.18 10.41
CA VAL A 156 -7.03 -3.67 10.07
C VAL A 156 -8.03 -2.58 10.39
N SER A 157 -8.85 -2.27 9.41
CA SER A 157 -9.92 -1.29 9.52
C SER A 157 -11.26 -1.91 9.18
N ILE A 158 -12.29 -1.51 9.92
CA ILE A 158 -13.67 -1.93 9.68
C ILE A 158 -14.50 -0.68 9.40
N GLY A 159 -15.47 -0.76 8.50
CA GLY A 159 -16.39 0.34 8.21
C GLY A 159 -17.55 -0.07 7.30
N PRO A 160 -18.66 0.69 7.28
CA PRO A 160 -19.75 0.42 6.36
C PRO A 160 -19.33 0.71 4.91
N PRO A 161 -19.92 0.03 3.93
CA PRO A 161 -19.72 0.35 2.52
C PRO A 161 -20.23 1.76 2.20
N ASN A 162 -19.55 2.44 1.26
CA ASN A 162 -19.97 3.73 0.76
C ASN A 162 -20.96 3.55 -0.39
N SER A 163 -22.22 3.95 -0.16
CA SER A 163 -23.31 3.85 -1.13
C SER A 163 -23.10 4.67 -2.41
N THR A 164 -22.15 5.61 -2.44
CA THR A 164 -21.76 6.32 -3.66
C THR A 164 -21.10 5.39 -4.68
N PHE A 165 -20.38 4.38 -4.21
CA PHE A 165 -19.66 3.41 -5.05
C PHE A 165 -20.38 2.05 -5.07
N LEU A 166 -20.81 1.59 -3.90
CA LEU A 166 -21.46 0.28 -3.72
C LEU A 166 -22.97 0.45 -3.58
N THR A 167 -23.66 0.50 -4.72
CA THR A 167 -25.12 0.75 -4.78
C THR A 167 -25.96 -0.51 -4.56
N SER A 168 -25.47 -1.66 -5.03
CA SER A 168 -26.11 -2.97 -4.84
C SER A 168 -25.85 -3.50 -3.43
N LYS A 169 -26.83 -4.19 -2.85
CA LYS A 169 -26.63 -4.97 -1.61
C LYS A 169 -25.95 -6.31 -1.84
N ASP A 170 -25.99 -6.82 -3.07
CA ASP A 170 -25.37 -8.10 -3.41
C ASP A 170 -23.88 -7.89 -3.67
N LYS A 171 -23.06 -8.36 -2.73
CA LYS A 171 -21.61 -8.23 -2.81
C LYS A 171 -20.99 -8.91 -4.02
N LYS A 172 -21.62 -9.94 -4.59
CA LYS A 172 -21.10 -10.62 -5.79
C LYS A 172 -21.11 -9.72 -7.03
N THR A 173 -21.89 -8.65 -7.00
CA THR A 173 -21.94 -7.66 -8.10
C THR A 173 -20.87 -6.58 -7.99
N TRP A 174 -20.13 -6.51 -6.88
CA TRP A 174 -19.16 -5.45 -6.64
C TRP A 174 -17.83 -5.74 -7.33
N THR A 175 -17.30 -4.75 -8.04
CA THR A 175 -15.96 -4.83 -8.61
C THR A 175 -14.91 -4.49 -7.54
N ALA A 176 -13.71 -5.06 -7.66
CA ALA A 176 -12.60 -4.76 -6.75
C ALA A 176 -12.25 -3.27 -6.72
N LYS A 177 -12.39 -2.60 -7.87
CA LYS A 177 -12.19 -1.16 -7.98
C LYS A 177 -13.22 -0.36 -7.20
N ASP A 178 -14.51 -0.69 -7.31
CA ASP A 178 -15.57 0.02 -6.58
C ASP A 178 -15.44 -0.18 -5.07
N VAL A 179 -15.02 -1.37 -4.63
CA VAL A 179 -14.72 -1.66 -3.22
C VAL A 179 -13.52 -0.85 -2.75
N ALA A 180 -12.44 -0.79 -3.53
CA ALA A 180 -11.28 0.04 -3.21
C ALA A 180 -11.67 1.52 -3.10
N ASP A 181 -12.41 2.07 -4.07
CA ASP A 181 -12.84 3.47 -4.07
C ASP A 181 -13.78 3.77 -2.89
N SER A 182 -14.66 2.82 -2.53
CA SER A 182 -15.50 2.91 -1.33
C SER A 182 -14.71 2.98 -0.02
N VAL A 183 -13.66 2.16 0.13
CA VAL A 183 -12.84 2.16 1.37
C VAL A 183 -11.95 3.40 1.43
N LEU A 184 -11.37 3.80 0.29
CA LEU A 184 -10.42 4.91 0.21
C LEU A 184 -11.11 6.28 0.36
N SER A 185 -12.38 6.41 -0.06
CA SER A 185 -13.14 7.65 0.15
C SER A 185 -13.20 8.03 1.64
N ASP A 186 -13.43 7.04 2.51
CA ASP A 186 -13.63 7.26 3.94
C ASP A 186 -12.29 7.46 4.68
N LYS A 187 -11.16 7.01 4.11
CA LYS A 187 -9.81 7.29 4.65
C LYS A 187 -9.39 8.76 4.46
N SER A 188 -9.91 9.43 3.44
CA SER A 188 -9.49 10.80 3.05
C SER A 188 -10.15 11.92 3.88
N ALA A 189 -10.59 11.64 5.12
CA ALA A 189 -11.50 12.48 5.92
C ALA A 189 -11.01 13.90 6.32
N LEU A 190 -9.84 14.35 5.86
CA LEU A 190 -9.43 15.75 6.00
C LEU A 190 -10.14 16.62 4.96
N ARG A 191 -10.55 17.84 5.35
CA ARG A 191 -11.23 18.81 4.48
C ARG A 191 -10.27 19.35 3.42
N VAL A 192 -10.07 18.56 2.40
CA VAL A 192 -9.28 18.85 1.22
C VAL A 192 -10.26 19.03 0.04
N THR A 193 -10.01 19.95 -0.88
CA THR A 193 -10.91 20.13 -2.05
C THR A 193 -10.91 18.84 -2.88
N SER A 194 -12.01 18.48 -3.55
CA SER A 194 -12.13 17.25 -4.34
C SER A 194 -10.99 17.01 -5.33
N SER A 195 -10.46 18.08 -5.93
CA SER A 195 -9.27 18.04 -6.80
C SER A 195 -7.97 17.68 -6.07
N GLN A 196 -7.79 18.14 -4.83
CA GLN A 196 -6.63 17.79 -4.01
C GLN A 196 -6.78 16.37 -3.40
N ARG A 197 -8.01 15.87 -3.21
CA ARG A 197 -8.30 14.50 -2.75
C ARG A 197 -7.90 13.43 -3.77
N LEU A 198 -8.21 13.65 -5.04
CA LEU A 198 -7.79 12.78 -6.16
C LEU A 198 -6.26 12.73 -6.35
N GLU A 199 -5.54 13.74 -5.89
CA GLU A 199 -4.06 13.78 -5.91
C GLU A 199 -3.41 13.12 -4.69
N GLU A 200 -4.20 12.75 -3.66
CA GLU A 200 -3.69 12.18 -2.41
C GLU A 200 -3.61 10.66 -2.45
N SER A 201 -4.54 9.97 -3.13
CA SER A 201 -4.51 8.51 -3.28
C SER A 201 -4.86 8.05 -4.70
N SER A 202 -4.08 7.11 -5.24
CA SER A 202 -4.31 6.52 -6.58
C SER A 202 -4.26 5.00 -6.52
N VAL A 203 -5.33 4.34 -6.95
CA VAL A 203 -5.38 2.87 -7.12
C VAL A 203 -4.59 2.48 -8.37
N LEU A 204 -3.68 1.52 -8.23
CA LEU A 204 -2.81 1.01 -9.29
C LEU A 204 -3.35 -0.28 -9.90
N ASP A 205 -3.71 -1.23 -9.04
CA ASP A 205 -4.29 -2.51 -9.40
C ASP A 205 -5.47 -2.84 -8.49
N ALA A 206 -6.44 -3.57 -9.01
CA ALA A 206 -7.55 -4.09 -8.23
C ALA A 206 -8.10 -5.37 -8.87
N HIS A 207 -8.19 -6.43 -8.08
CA HIS A 207 -8.72 -7.73 -8.50
C HIS A 207 -9.50 -8.41 -7.37
N SER A 208 -10.24 -9.45 -7.69
CA SER A 208 -11.05 -10.19 -6.72
C SER A 208 -10.78 -11.68 -6.83
N THR A 209 -10.82 -12.38 -5.71
CA THR A 209 -10.72 -13.84 -5.64
C THR A 209 -11.81 -14.38 -4.73
N ASP A 210 -12.31 -15.57 -5.03
CA ASP A 210 -13.27 -16.28 -4.18
C ASP A 210 -12.51 -17.24 -3.26
N ILE A 211 -12.76 -17.15 -1.96
CA ILE A 211 -12.17 -18.01 -0.94
C ILE A 211 -13.31 -18.55 -0.08
N ASP A 212 -13.50 -19.86 -0.10
CA ASP A 212 -14.58 -20.54 0.64
C ASP A 212 -16.00 -20.01 0.31
N GLY A 213 -16.23 -19.56 -0.93
CA GLY A 213 -17.51 -19.01 -1.39
C GLY A 213 -17.71 -17.53 -1.06
N GLU A 214 -16.70 -16.89 -0.47
CA GLU A 214 -16.72 -15.49 -0.07
C GLU A 214 -15.74 -14.67 -0.95
N PRO A 215 -16.18 -13.54 -1.52
CA PRO A 215 -15.31 -12.68 -2.31
C PRO A 215 -14.35 -11.89 -1.41
N TYR A 216 -13.07 -11.92 -1.78
CA TYR A 216 -12.03 -11.05 -1.26
C TYR A 216 -11.55 -10.13 -2.38
N TRP A 217 -11.54 -8.82 -2.13
CA TRP A 217 -11.08 -7.81 -3.07
C TRP A 217 -9.70 -7.32 -2.67
N TYR A 218 -8.75 -7.47 -3.58
CA TYR A 218 -7.36 -7.08 -3.43
C TYR A 218 -7.09 -5.85 -4.26
N TYR A 219 -6.32 -4.91 -3.73
CA TYR A 219 -5.95 -3.72 -4.46
C TYR A 219 -4.67 -3.10 -3.94
N GLU A 220 -3.90 -2.53 -4.87
CA GLU A 220 -2.68 -1.78 -4.63
C GLU A 220 -2.96 -0.30 -4.86
N TYR A 221 -2.45 0.56 -3.99
CA TYR A 221 -2.65 2.00 -4.12
C TYR A 221 -1.51 2.80 -3.51
N LEU A 222 -1.26 3.98 -4.08
CA LEU A 222 -0.30 4.95 -3.57
C LEU A 222 -1.02 6.00 -2.76
N VAL A 223 -0.40 6.44 -1.65
CA VAL A 223 -0.82 7.63 -0.91
C VAL A 223 0.33 8.62 -0.86
N ARG A 224 0.07 9.85 -1.28
CA ARG A 224 1.04 10.94 -1.25
C ARG A 224 1.19 11.46 0.18
N LYS A 225 2.42 11.48 0.71
CA LYS A 225 2.70 12.19 1.97
C LYS A 225 2.74 13.70 1.72
N SER A 226 2.26 14.49 2.69
CA SER A 226 2.20 15.95 2.60
C SER A 226 3.55 16.54 2.21
N PRO A 227 3.65 17.41 1.20
CA PRO A 227 4.90 18.09 0.86
C PRO A 227 5.34 18.99 2.02
N THR A 228 6.40 18.62 2.74
CA THR A 228 7.04 19.53 3.70
C THR A 228 7.96 20.49 2.97
N LYS A 229 7.92 21.79 3.33
CA LYS A 229 8.72 22.88 2.71
C LYS A 229 10.25 22.65 2.67
N ILE A 230 10.75 21.68 3.42
CA ILE A 230 12.18 21.42 3.66
C ILE A 230 12.73 20.30 2.77
N ALA A 231 11.87 19.40 2.27
CA ALA A 231 12.29 18.39 1.30
C ALA A 231 11.83 18.85 -0.07
N GLU A 232 12.73 18.89 -1.06
CA GLU A 232 12.30 18.92 -2.45
C GLU A 232 11.21 17.87 -2.62
N ALA A 233 10.07 18.28 -3.18
CA ALA A 233 8.84 17.51 -3.33
C ALA A 233 9.00 16.34 -4.33
N SER A 234 10.09 15.60 -4.22
CA SER A 234 10.32 14.29 -4.80
C SER A 234 9.28 13.33 -4.24
N LYS A 235 8.06 13.39 -4.79
CA LYS A 235 7.11 12.28 -4.92
C LYS A 235 7.21 11.23 -3.79
N MET A 236 7.10 11.68 -2.53
CA MET A 236 7.15 10.80 -1.38
C MET A 236 5.80 10.13 -1.26
N TYR A 237 5.65 8.99 -1.93
CA TYR A 237 4.49 8.13 -1.81
C TYR A 237 4.78 7.02 -0.81
N ARG A 238 3.73 6.65 -0.09
CA ARG A 238 3.66 5.41 0.64
C ARG A 238 2.86 4.43 -0.20
N HIS A 239 3.40 3.23 -0.38
CA HIS A 239 2.77 2.19 -1.17
C HIS A 239 1.98 1.28 -0.25
N TYR A 240 0.75 0.97 -0.65
CA TYR A 240 -0.17 0.14 0.09
C TYR A 240 -0.63 -1.03 -0.78
N ILE A 241 -0.77 -2.18 -0.15
CA ILE A 241 -1.55 -3.31 -0.64
C ILE A 241 -2.60 -3.66 0.41
N SER A 242 -3.79 -4.00 -0.04
CA SER A 242 -4.94 -4.25 0.82
C SER A 242 -5.77 -5.42 0.34
N SER A 243 -6.43 -6.08 1.29
CA SER A 243 -7.47 -7.06 1.03
C SER A 243 -8.69 -6.68 1.86
N THR A 244 -9.85 -6.67 1.21
CA THR A 244 -11.13 -6.39 1.83
C THR A 244 -12.05 -7.59 1.68
N ALA A 245 -12.78 -7.89 2.75
CA ALA A 245 -13.88 -8.84 2.76
C ALA A 245 -15.11 -8.21 3.42
N GLU A 246 -16.29 -8.71 3.11
CA GLU A 246 -17.55 -8.22 3.66
C GLU A 246 -18.13 -9.23 4.67
N ARG A 247 -18.60 -8.71 5.81
CA ARG A 247 -19.40 -9.45 6.79
C ARG A 247 -20.41 -8.52 7.46
N ASP A 248 -21.64 -9.01 7.59
CA ASP A 248 -22.73 -8.35 8.31
C ASP A 248 -23.02 -6.90 7.86
N GLY A 249 -22.77 -6.61 6.58
CA GLY A 249 -22.90 -5.27 5.98
C GLY A 249 -21.71 -4.35 6.22
N TYR A 250 -20.57 -4.86 6.69
CA TYR A 250 -19.36 -4.09 6.96
C TYR A 250 -18.17 -4.64 6.18
N LEU A 251 -17.32 -3.73 5.73
CA LEU A 251 -16.06 -4.02 5.05
C LEU A 251 -14.95 -4.15 6.10
N TYR A 252 -14.28 -5.29 6.09
CA TYR A 252 -13.10 -5.58 6.88
C TYR A 252 -11.90 -5.53 5.95
N THR A 253 -11.02 -4.57 6.16
CA THR A 253 -9.88 -4.31 5.29
C THR A 253 -8.58 -4.43 6.06
N ILE A 254 -7.73 -5.38 5.67
CA ILE A 254 -6.31 -5.34 6.02
C ILE A 254 -5.57 -4.40 5.07
N ASN A 255 -4.65 -3.60 5.60
CA ASN A 255 -3.77 -2.75 4.83
C ASN A 255 -2.35 -3.02 5.28
N ALA A 256 -1.45 -3.28 4.33
CA ALA A 256 -0.02 -3.38 4.56
C ALA A 256 0.68 -2.30 3.72
N SER A 257 1.68 -1.64 4.29
CA SER A 257 2.34 -0.54 3.59
C SER A 257 3.79 -0.30 3.98
N THR A 258 4.53 0.26 3.03
CA THR A 258 5.91 0.73 3.21
C THR A 258 6.15 2.01 2.42
N LEU A 259 7.32 2.63 2.59
CA LEU A 259 7.75 3.75 1.76
C LEU A 259 7.96 3.28 0.32
N GLY A 260 7.59 4.10 -0.68
CA GLY A 260 7.71 3.72 -2.09
C GLY A 260 9.12 3.29 -2.51
N LYS A 261 10.17 3.86 -1.91
CA LYS A 261 11.58 3.47 -2.16
C LYS A 261 11.93 2.04 -1.72
N GLN A 262 11.15 1.46 -0.81
CA GLN A 262 11.36 0.11 -0.26
C GLN A 262 10.39 -0.90 -0.88
N TRP A 263 9.52 -0.48 -1.80
CA TRP A 263 8.46 -1.33 -2.33
C TRP A 263 8.99 -2.58 -3.05
N ASP A 264 10.01 -2.43 -3.89
CA ASP A 264 10.55 -3.56 -4.66
C ASP A 264 11.06 -4.69 -3.74
N MET A 265 11.55 -4.33 -2.55
CA MET A 265 12.03 -5.28 -1.54
C MET A 265 10.91 -5.79 -0.61
N MET A 266 10.05 -4.88 -0.12
CA MET A 266 9.07 -5.19 0.93
C MET A 266 7.71 -5.62 0.38
N GLY A 267 7.36 -5.20 -0.84
CA GLY A 267 6.09 -5.44 -1.50
C GLY A 267 5.68 -6.92 -1.51
N PRO A 268 6.52 -7.84 -2.04
CA PRO A 268 6.18 -9.27 -2.07
C PRO A 268 5.96 -9.91 -0.69
N VAL A 269 6.54 -9.33 0.35
CA VAL A 269 6.41 -9.82 1.74
C VAL A 269 5.11 -9.31 2.36
N LEU A 270 4.77 -8.05 2.08
CA LEU A 270 3.51 -7.44 2.51
C LEU A 270 2.30 -8.02 1.75
N GLU A 271 2.49 -8.40 0.48
CA GLU A 271 1.48 -9.11 -0.32
C GLU A 271 1.07 -10.41 0.35
N ARG A 272 2.04 -11.25 0.75
CA ARG A 272 1.76 -12.49 1.51
C ARG A 272 1.02 -12.23 2.83
N ALA A 273 1.32 -11.13 3.51
CA ALA A 273 0.59 -10.76 4.73
C ALA A 273 -0.88 -10.43 4.42
N VAL A 274 -1.14 -9.68 3.36
CA VAL A 274 -2.50 -9.33 2.91
C VAL A 274 -3.26 -10.53 2.36
N GLU A 275 -2.61 -11.39 1.59
CA GLU A 275 -3.16 -12.63 1.05
C GLU A 275 -3.56 -13.62 2.15
N SER A 276 -2.92 -13.57 3.31
CA SER A 276 -3.24 -14.43 4.45
C SER A 276 -4.45 -13.98 5.28
N PHE A 277 -4.99 -12.79 5.00
CA PHE A 277 -6.11 -12.24 5.76
C PHE A 277 -7.39 -13.05 5.56
N ARG A 278 -7.96 -13.54 6.66
CA ARG A 278 -9.18 -14.35 6.64
C ARG A 278 -10.15 -13.87 7.71
N LEU A 279 -11.42 -13.83 7.33
CA LEU A 279 -12.51 -13.73 8.28
C LEU A 279 -12.74 -15.11 8.92
N LEU A 280 -12.63 -15.18 10.25
CA LEU A 280 -12.82 -16.41 11.02
C LEU A 280 -14.29 -16.61 11.40
N PRO A 281 -14.78 -17.84 11.60
CA PRO A 281 -16.12 -18.07 12.12
C PRO A 281 -16.36 -17.27 13.42
N PRO A 282 -17.51 -16.59 13.56
CA PRO A 282 -17.86 -15.90 14.81
C PRO A 282 -17.85 -16.87 16.00
N THR A 283 -17.18 -16.46 17.09
CA THR A 283 -17.18 -17.16 18.38
C THR A 283 -18.05 -16.40 19.39
N ASP A 284 -18.17 -16.91 20.61
CA ASP A 284 -18.88 -16.22 21.70
C ASP A 284 -18.25 -14.85 22.03
N SER A 285 -16.96 -14.66 21.71
CA SER A 285 -16.23 -13.40 21.87
C SER A 285 -16.56 -12.36 20.78
N TYR A 286 -17.19 -12.77 19.68
CA TYR A 286 -17.44 -11.91 18.53
C TYR A 286 -18.44 -10.79 18.86
N VAL A 287 -18.03 -9.56 18.56
CA VAL A 287 -18.89 -8.38 18.69
C VAL A 287 -19.11 -7.76 17.31
N PRO A 288 -20.30 -7.93 16.70
CA PRO A 288 -20.56 -7.39 15.38
C PRO A 288 -20.54 -5.85 15.36
N PRO A 289 -20.10 -5.23 14.25
CA PRO A 289 -19.93 -3.78 14.14
C PRO A 289 -21.20 -2.96 14.39
N TYR A 290 -22.37 -3.52 14.10
CA TYR A 290 -23.66 -2.85 14.30
C TYR A 290 -24.13 -2.85 15.77
N LYS A 291 -23.51 -3.62 16.67
CA LYS A 291 -23.86 -3.59 18.10
C LYS A 291 -23.20 -2.40 18.79
N ASP A 292 -24.05 -1.63 19.48
CA ASP A 292 -23.63 -0.53 20.36
C ASP A 292 -22.89 -1.10 21.58
N PRO A 293 -21.62 -0.73 21.81
CA PRO A 293 -20.80 -1.31 22.88
C PRO A 293 -21.11 -0.66 24.23
N TRP A 294 -21.89 0.43 24.24
CA TRP A 294 -22.30 1.14 25.45
C TRP A 294 -23.63 0.63 26.01
N ARG A 295 -24.31 -0.26 25.27
CA ARG A 295 -25.52 -0.94 25.74
C ARG A 295 -25.15 -2.28 26.34
N PHE A 296 -25.28 -2.38 27.66
CA PHE A 296 -25.30 -3.67 28.35
C PHE A 296 -26.62 -4.36 28.02
N TRP A 297 -26.55 -5.60 27.54
CA TRP A 297 -27.69 -6.48 27.25
C TRP A 297 -27.66 -7.68 28.18
#